data_AF-A0A355W7D8-F1
#
_entry.id   AF-A0A355W7D8-F1
#
_cell.length_a   1.000
_cell.length_b   1.000
_cell.length_c   1.000
_cell.angle_alpha   90.00
_cell.angle_beta   90.00
_cell.angle_gamma   90.00
#
_symmetry.space_group_name_H-M   'P 1'
#
loop_
_entity.id
_entity.type
_entity.pdbx_description
1 polymer ?
#
loop_
_entity_poly.entity_id
_entity_poly.type
_entity_poly.pdbx_seq_one_letter_code
_entity_poly.pdbx_strand_id
1 'polypeptide(L)'
;MKKIFTFPVLIFITFILFGCGDEPRSDDQKKQVALQKQQQEKVHENREPVKKIKKVWPFDDDFSDETELDDNPTAKNFILILDGSGSMNETGCSGGRKKITVAKEAVVEWSKNIPADANLGLIVFFNNDWSVLPLSRGNRDEFINTVKNISARGGTPLASAFGKAYEDFTKQ
;
A
#
# COMPACT_ATOMS: atom_id res chain seq x y z
N MET A 1 -18.32 48.09 27.19
CA MET A 1 -19.16 47.37 28.19
C MET A 1 -19.58 46.06 27.53
N LYS A 2 -19.30 44.84 27.97
CA LYS A 2 -19.08 44.25 29.29
C LYS A 2 -17.89 43.26 29.22
N LYS A 3 -17.12 43.18 30.30
CA LYS A 3 -16.06 42.20 30.55
C LYS A 3 -16.73 40.92 31.08
N ILE A 4 -16.26 39.74 30.67
CA ILE A 4 -16.52 38.49 31.39
C ILE A 4 -15.17 37.88 31.74
N PHE A 5 -15.04 37.70 33.05
CA PHE A 5 -13.87 37.32 33.82
C PHE A 5 -14.06 35.85 34.17
N THR A 6 -13.12 34.96 33.83
CA THR A 6 -12.97 33.67 34.51
C THR A 6 -11.48 33.42 34.70
N PHE A 7 -11.06 33.40 35.96
CA PHE A 7 -9.70 33.19 36.44
C PHE A 7 -9.46 31.68 36.73
N PRO A 8 -8.20 31.25 36.89
CA PRO A 8 -7.64 29.98 36.46
C PRO A 8 -7.60 28.92 37.55
N VAL A 9 -7.39 27.65 37.15
CA VAL A 9 -7.06 26.55 38.07
C VAL A 9 -5.60 26.17 37.87
N LEU A 10 -4.76 26.63 38.80
CA LEU A 10 -3.42 26.11 39.07
C LEU A 10 -3.55 24.75 39.78
N ILE A 11 -2.96 23.69 39.24
CA ILE A 11 -2.72 22.44 39.98
C ILE A 11 -1.21 22.27 40.13
N PHE A 12 -0.72 22.58 41.33
CA PHE A 12 0.57 22.15 41.86
C PHE A 12 0.42 20.69 42.30
N ILE A 13 1.16 19.76 41.69
CA ILE A 13 1.39 18.43 42.25
C ILE A 13 2.86 18.33 42.61
N THR A 14 3.08 18.25 43.92
CA THR A 14 4.33 18.05 44.63
C THR A 14 4.90 16.66 44.34
N PHE A 15 6.14 16.60 43.84
CA PHE A 15 6.96 15.40 43.79
C PHE A 15 7.36 14.99 45.22
N ILE A 16 6.80 13.88 45.72
CA ILE A 16 7.28 13.24 46.93
C ILE A 16 8.39 12.25 46.52
N LEU A 17 9.62 12.55 46.93
CA LEU A 17 10.75 11.63 46.93
C LEU A 17 10.50 10.56 48.00
N PHE A 18 10.38 9.29 47.60
CA PHE A 18 10.60 8.14 48.47
C PHE A 18 11.66 7.23 47.86
N GLY A 19 12.65 6.92 48.67
CA GLY A 19 13.87 6.22 48.30
C GLY A 19 13.67 4.74 48.01
N CYS A 20 14.63 4.21 47.25
CA CYS A 20 14.79 2.79 46.98
C CYS A 20 15.43 2.13 48.22
N GLY A 21 14.67 1.29 48.91
CA GLY A 21 15.17 0.32 49.88
C GLY A 21 14.75 -1.07 49.41
N ASP A 22 15.71 -1.95 49.13
CA ASP A 22 15.43 -3.32 48.73
C ASP A 22 14.98 -4.14 49.94
N GLU A 23 13.71 -4.53 49.95
CA GLU A 23 13.10 -5.39 50.96
C GLU A 23 13.11 -6.85 50.48
N PRO A 24 13.60 -7.82 51.27
CA PRO A 24 13.66 -9.21 50.82
C PRO A 24 12.26 -9.82 50.73
N ARG A 25 11.87 -10.28 49.53
CA ARG A 25 10.61 -11.00 49.28
C ARG A 25 10.51 -12.27 50.14
N SER A 26 9.38 -12.42 50.82
CA SER A 26 9.05 -13.62 51.59
C SER A 26 8.87 -14.86 50.71
N ASP A 27 9.15 -16.04 51.27
CA ASP A 27 9.10 -17.32 50.54
C ASP A 27 7.71 -17.67 50.00
N ASP A 28 6.65 -17.09 50.56
CA ASP A 28 5.28 -17.24 50.07
C ASP A 28 5.09 -16.60 48.68
N GLN A 29 5.78 -15.49 48.39
CA GLN A 29 5.75 -14.87 47.06
C GLN A 29 6.50 -15.71 46.02
N LYS A 30 7.58 -16.41 46.40
CA LYS A 30 8.29 -17.33 45.48
C LYS A 30 7.41 -18.52 45.09
N LYS A 31 6.62 -19.03 46.03
CA LYS A 31 5.67 -20.13 45.79
C LYS A 31 4.55 -19.75 44.84
N GLN A 32 4.01 -18.52 44.95
CA GLN A 32 2.97 -18.04 44.05
C GLN A 32 3.48 -17.77 42.63
N VAL A 33 4.70 -17.23 42.49
CA VAL A 33 5.34 -17.04 41.18
C VAL A 33 5.67 -18.38 40.51
N ALA A 34 6.06 -19.40 41.29
CA ALA A 34 6.31 -20.75 40.76
C ALA A 34 5.02 -21.47 40.32
N LEU A 35 3.91 -21.32 41.05
CA LEU A 35 2.60 -21.88 40.66
C LEU A 35 2.06 -21.20 39.39
N GLN A 36 2.24 -19.89 39.24
CA GLN A 36 1.84 -19.16 38.03
C GLN A 36 2.67 -19.56 36.80
N LYS A 37 3.99 -19.79 36.98
CA LYS A 37 4.84 -20.31 35.90
C LYS A 37 4.39 -21.69 35.42
N GLN A 38 4.03 -22.60 36.34
CA GLN A 38 3.57 -23.94 35.98
C GLN A 38 2.17 -23.94 35.33
N GLN A 39 1.30 -22.98 35.64
CA GLN A 39 -0.01 -22.84 34.98
C GLN A 39 0.09 -22.18 33.60
N GLN A 40 1.04 -21.28 33.35
CA GLN A 40 1.28 -20.70 32.02
C GLN A 40 1.96 -21.70 31.06
N GLU A 41 2.79 -22.60 31.56
CA GLU A 41 3.50 -23.58 30.72
C GLU A 41 2.56 -24.69 30.19
N LYS A 42 1.57 -25.12 31.00
CA LYS A 42 0.58 -26.15 30.60
C LYS A 42 -0.47 -25.70 29.58
N VAL A 43 -0.66 -24.40 29.37
CA VAL A 43 -1.61 -23.87 28.36
C VAL A 43 -0.98 -23.76 26.97
N HIS A 44 0.35 -23.88 26.87
CA HIS A 44 1.09 -23.72 25.61
C HIS A 44 1.48 -25.05 24.93
N GLU A 45 1.13 -26.21 25.50
CA GLU A 45 1.53 -27.52 24.95
C GLU A 45 0.55 -28.07 23.91
N ASN A 46 -0.64 -27.49 23.75
CA ASN A 46 -1.66 -27.99 22.82
C ASN A 46 -1.98 -27.04 21.66
N ARG A 47 -1.00 -26.21 21.24
CA ARG A 47 -1.08 -25.51 19.97
C ARG A 47 -0.47 -26.41 18.91
N GLU A 48 -1.31 -26.93 18.01
CA GLU A 48 -0.82 -27.49 16.75
C GLU A 48 0.24 -26.55 16.17
N PRO A 49 1.33 -27.08 15.59
CA PRO A 49 2.39 -26.23 15.07
C PRO A 49 1.77 -25.28 14.05
N VAL A 50 1.69 -23.99 14.42
CA VAL A 50 1.30 -22.92 13.51
C VAL A 50 2.18 -23.07 12.30
N LYS A 51 1.59 -23.58 11.21
CA LYS A 51 2.26 -23.82 9.96
C LYS A 51 2.74 -22.46 9.50
N LYS A 52 4.02 -22.15 9.72
CA LYS A 52 4.64 -20.92 9.26
C LYS A 52 4.44 -20.87 7.75
N ILE A 53 3.45 -20.10 7.31
CA ILE A 53 3.22 -19.80 5.91
C ILE A 53 4.52 -19.13 5.48
N LYS A 54 5.30 -19.81 4.61
CA LYS A 54 6.48 -19.20 4.01
C LYS A 54 6.01 -17.90 3.39
N LYS A 55 6.67 -16.78 3.67
CA LYS A 55 6.39 -15.49 3.01
C LYS A 55 6.29 -15.76 1.52
N VAL A 56 5.07 -15.73 1.00
CA VAL A 56 4.79 -15.96 -0.42
C VAL A 56 5.03 -14.62 -1.07
N TRP A 57 5.86 -14.62 -2.11
CA TRP A 57 6.11 -13.42 -2.91
C TRP A 57 4.80 -12.96 -3.59
N PRO A 58 4.49 -11.64 -3.62
CA PRO A 58 5.27 -10.53 -3.07
C PRO A 58 5.20 -10.46 -1.54
N PHE A 59 6.30 -10.06 -0.93
CA PHE A 59 6.44 -10.03 0.52
C PHE A 59 5.74 -8.80 1.09
N ASP A 60 4.45 -8.90 1.41
CA ASP A 60 3.82 -7.91 2.28
C ASP A 60 3.96 -8.34 3.73
N ASP A 61 4.49 -7.44 4.55
CA ASP A 61 4.62 -7.65 5.98
C ASP A 61 3.27 -7.48 6.71
N ASP A 62 2.25 -7.02 5.97
CA ASP A 62 0.91 -6.66 6.43
C ASP A 62 -0.18 -7.68 6.01
N PHE A 63 0.19 -8.89 5.56
CA PHE A 63 -0.78 -9.98 5.40
C PHE A 63 -1.35 -10.34 6.79
N SER A 64 -2.42 -9.67 7.19
CA SER A 64 -3.29 -10.11 8.27
C SER A 64 -4.14 -11.30 7.76
N ASP A 65 -4.62 -12.14 8.67
CA ASP A 65 -5.54 -13.24 8.34
C ASP A 65 -6.89 -12.77 7.74
N GLU A 66 -7.06 -11.46 7.49
CA GLU A 66 -8.27 -10.80 6.97
C GLU A 66 -8.12 -10.33 5.51
N THR A 67 -7.02 -10.64 4.81
CA THR A 67 -6.90 -10.28 3.38
C THR A 67 -7.88 -11.10 2.53
N GLU A 68 -8.92 -10.45 2.03
CA GLU A 68 -9.88 -11.02 1.09
C GLU A 68 -9.21 -11.18 -0.29
N LEU A 69 -8.98 -12.43 -0.69
CA LEU A 69 -8.39 -12.74 -2.00
C LEU A 69 -9.43 -12.54 -3.12
N ASP A 70 -8.99 -12.12 -4.31
CA ASP A 70 -9.84 -12.06 -5.52
C ASP A 70 -10.51 -13.43 -5.77
N ASP A 71 -11.79 -13.40 -6.16
CA ASP A 71 -12.58 -14.57 -6.56
C ASP A 71 -11.90 -15.44 -7.63
N ASN A 72 -10.98 -14.85 -8.41
CA ASN A 72 -10.10 -15.55 -9.35
C ASN A 72 -8.61 -15.30 -9.02
N PRO A 73 -8.00 -16.12 -8.15
CA PRO A 73 -6.59 -15.97 -7.76
C PRO A 73 -5.60 -16.30 -8.90
N THR A 74 -6.10 -16.79 -10.03
CA THR A 74 -5.30 -17.11 -11.22
C THR A 74 -5.48 -16.09 -12.35
N ALA A 75 -6.26 -15.02 -12.11
CA ALA A 75 -6.44 -13.96 -13.07
C ALA A 75 -5.09 -13.37 -13.47
N LYS A 76 -4.92 -13.06 -14.77
CA LYS A 76 -3.74 -12.36 -15.25
C LYS A 76 -3.85 -10.89 -14.88
N ASN A 77 -2.76 -10.33 -14.39
CA ASN A 77 -2.67 -8.93 -13.97
C ASN A 77 -1.75 -8.15 -14.93
N PHE A 78 -2.26 -7.07 -15.51
CA PHE A 78 -1.49 -6.17 -16.38
C PHE A 78 -1.58 -4.75 -15.85
N ILE A 79 -0.44 -4.15 -15.48
CA ILE A 79 -0.36 -2.70 -15.23
C ILE A 79 0.51 -2.08 -16.32
N LEU A 80 -0.04 -1.12 -17.06
CA LEU A 80 0.71 -0.36 -18.04
C LEU A 80 1.21 0.95 -17.42
N ILE A 81 2.49 1.25 -17.58
CA ILE A 81 3.05 2.58 -17.33
C ILE A 81 3.18 3.31 -18.67
N LEU A 82 2.53 4.46 -18.83
CA LEU A 82 2.57 5.26 -20.06
C LEU A 82 3.27 6.60 -19.83
N ASP A 83 4.38 6.80 -20.57
CA ASP A 83 5.13 8.05 -20.58
C ASP A 83 4.35 9.15 -21.31
N GLY A 84 3.93 10.17 -20.57
CA GLY A 84 3.29 11.39 -21.07
C GLY A 84 4.19 12.63 -20.94
N SER A 85 5.51 12.47 -20.86
CA SER A 85 6.48 13.56 -20.74
C SER A 85 6.54 14.46 -21.97
N GLY A 86 7.20 15.61 -21.86
CA GLY A 86 7.31 16.58 -22.95
C GLY A 86 8.00 16.04 -24.21
N SER A 87 8.98 15.14 -24.07
CA SER A 87 9.70 14.55 -25.22
C SER A 87 8.79 13.69 -26.10
N MET A 88 7.64 13.25 -25.57
CA MET A 88 6.64 12.51 -26.32
C MET A 88 5.86 13.37 -27.33
N ASN A 89 6.03 14.70 -27.33
CA ASN A 89 5.54 15.58 -28.41
C ASN A 89 6.42 15.56 -29.65
N GLU A 90 7.65 15.06 -29.56
CA GLU A 90 8.56 15.00 -30.70
C GLU A 90 8.10 13.97 -31.73
N THR A 91 8.64 14.09 -32.94
CA THR A 91 8.33 13.21 -34.08
C THR A 91 9.47 12.29 -34.50
N GLY A 92 10.59 12.35 -33.78
CA GLY A 92 11.74 11.47 -34.00
C GLY A 92 11.36 10.01 -33.77
N CYS A 93 11.76 9.14 -34.70
CA CYS A 93 11.50 7.69 -34.67
C CYS A 93 10.01 7.27 -34.66
N SER A 94 9.09 8.16 -35.04
CA SER A 94 7.64 7.90 -35.02
C SER A 94 6.96 8.17 -36.36
N GLY A 95 7.69 7.98 -37.47
CA GLY A 95 7.15 8.13 -38.83
C GLY A 95 6.61 9.53 -39.14
N GLY A 96 7.22 10.57 -38.55
CA GLY A 96 6.80 11.97 -38.72
C GLY A 96 5.60 12.39 -37.87
N ARG A 97 5.00 11.47 -37.09
CA ARG A 97 3.89 11.75 -36.16
C ARG A 97 4.42 11.96 -34.76
N LYS A 98 3.66 12.59 -33.86
CA LYS A 98 4.09 12.71 -32.45
C LYS A 98 4.18 11.32 -31.81
N LYS A 99 5.24 11.06 -31.04
CA LYS A 99 5.45 9.79 -30.30
C LYS A 99 4.23 9.43 -29.45
N ILE A 100 3.65 10.40 -28.73
CA ILE A 100 2.46 10.17 -27.89
C ILE A 100 1.25 9.69 -28.70
N THR A 101 1.08 10.16 -29.93
CA THR A 101 -0.05 9.74 -30.78
C THR A 101 0.10 8.27 -31.17
N VAL A 102 1.30 7.87 -31.59
CA VAL A 102 1.59 6.48 -31.95
C VAL A 102 1.52 5.56 -30.73
N ALA A 103 2.03 6.01 -29.57
CA ALA A 103 1.98 5.25 -28.33
C ALA A 103 0.52 4.98 -27.88
N LYS A 104 -0.35 5.99 -27.93
CA LYS A 104 -1.78 5.81 -27.63
C LYS A 104 -2.45 4.78 -28.52
N GLU A 105 -2.20 4.82 -29.83
CA GLU A 105 -2.76 3.86 -30.78
C GLU A 105 -2.29 2.43 -30.48
N ALA A 106 -0.98 2.26 -30.26
CA ALA A 106 -0.40 0.97 -29.91
C ALA A 106 -0.98 0.41 -28.60
N VAL A 107 -1.12 1.26 -27.59
CA VAL A 107 -1.68 0.88 -26.28
C VAL A 107 -3.16 0.52 -26.39
N VAL A 108 -3.95 1.29 -27.13
CA VAL A 108 -5.37 0.98 -27.35
C VAL A 108 -5.54 -0.31 -28.14
N GLU A 109 -4.67 -0.60 -29.10
CA GLU A 109 -4.73 -1.85 -29.85
C GLU A 109 -4.26 -3.04 -29.02
N TRP A 110 -3.19 -2.88 -28.25
CA TRP A 110 -2.72 -3.88 -27.30
C TRP A 110 -3.81 -4.23 -26.27
N SER A 111 -4.49 -3.23 -25.73
CA SER A 111 -5.52 -3.48 -24.71
C SER A 111 -6.68 -4.31 -25.25
N LYS A 112 -7.02 -4.25 -26.54
CA LYS A 112 -8.07 -5.11 -27.11
C LYS A 112 -7.69 -6.59 -27.15
N ASN A 113 -6.39 -6.90 -27.13
CA ASN A 113 -5.87 -8.26 -27.22
C ASN A 113 -5.63 -8.91 -25.85
N ILE A 114 -5.83 -8.18 -24.75
CA ILE A 114 -5.76 -8.72 -23.39
C ILE A 114 -7.02 -9.55 -23.12
N PRO A 115 -6.91 -10.73 -22.47
CA PRO A 115 -8.06 -11.54 -22.07
C PRO A 115 -9.12 -10.73 -21.31
N ALA A 116 -10.40 -11.03 -21.54
CA ALA A 116 -11.51 -10.28 -20.95
C ALA A 116 -11.63 -10.45 -19.42
N ASP A 117 -11.12 -11.57 -18.90
CA ASP A 117 -11.09 -11.94 -17.48
C ASP A 117 -9.84 -11.44 -16.74
N ALA A 118 -8.86 -10.87 -17.45
CA ALA A 118 -7.66 -10.29 -16.87
C ALA A 118 -7.96 -8.95 -16.19
N ASN A 119 -7.23 -8.67 -15.10
CA ASN A 119 -7.23 -7.37 -14.46
C ASN A 119 -6.30 -6.43 -15.23
N LEU A 120 -6.74 -5.19 -15.43
CA LEU A 120 -5.99 -4.17 -16.15
C LEU A 120 -5.89 -2.89 -15.30
N GLY A 121 -4.69 -2.36 -15.19
CA GLY A 121 -4.39 -1.09 -14.52
C GLY A 121 -3.56 -0.18 -15.41
N LEU A 122 -3.53 1.12 -15.08
CA LEU A 122 -2.82 2.14 -15.84
C LEU A 122 -2.20 3.17 -14.90
N ILE A 123 -0.92 3.45 -15.10
CA ILE A 123 -0.21 4.56 -14.49
C ILE A 123 0.28 5.48 -15.61
N VAL A 124 -0.18 6.73 -15.61
CA VAL A 124 0.27 7.76 -16.53
C VAL A 124 0.87 8.91 -15.74
N PHE A 125 2.01 9.43 -16.18
CA PHE A 125 2.52 10.72 -15.76
C PHE A 125 2.49 11.71 -16.93
N PHE A 126 1.93 12.89 -16.70
CA PHE A 126 1.79 13.93 -17.72
C PHE A 126 1.60 15.29 -17.06
N ASN A 127 2.10 16.37 -17.65
CA ASN A 127 1.93 17.74 -17.14
C ASN A 127 2.29 17.93 -15.64
N ASN A 128 3.29 17.18 -15.15
CA ASN A 128 3.63 17.11 -13.71
C ASN A 128 2.49 16.60 -12.80
N ASP A 129 1.56 15.85 -13.39
CA ASP A 129 0.38 15.24 -12.77
C ASP A 129 0.32 13.74 -13.12
N TRP A 130 -0.64 13.04 -12.54
CA TRP A 130 -0.82 11.60 -12.68
C TRP A 130 -2.26 11.24 -13.06
N SER A 131 -2.40 10.19 -13.85
CA SER A 131 -3.67 9.47 -13.98
C SER A 131 -3.42 8.02 -13.61
N VAL A 132 -4.18 7.54 -12.62
CA VAL A 132 -4.06 6.19 -12.07
C VAL A 132 -5.41 5.53 -12.22
N LEU A 133 -5.45 4.45 -12.99
CA LEU A 133 -6.56 3.52 -13.01
C LEU A 133 -6.09 2.26 -12.27
N PRO A 134 -6.67 1.97 -11.08
CA PRO A 134 -6.31 0.79 -10.32
C PRO A 134 -6.52 -0.50 -11.11
N LEU A 135 -5.71 -1.50 -10.77
CA LEU A 135 -5.82 -2.84 -11.32
C LEU A 135 -7.19 -3.44 -11.01
N SER A 136 -8.02 -3.62 -12.04
CA SER A 136 -9.38 -4.11 -11.89
C SER A 136 -9.86 -4.87 -13.12
N ARG A 137 -10.91 -5.69 -12.96
CA ARG A 137 -11.56 -6.43 -14.05
C ARG A 137 -12.66 -5.58 -14.68
N GLY A 138 -12.84 -5.69 -15.99
CA GLY A 138 -13.96 -5.05 -16.69
C GLY A 138 -13.85 -3.53 -16.88
N ASN A 139 -12.71 -2.91 -16.55
CA ASN A 139 -12.47 -1.46 -16.68
C ASN A 139 -11.83 -1.05 -18.04
N ARG A 140 -11.87 -1.92 -19.06
CA ARG A 140 -11.14 -1.72 -20.32
C ARG A 140 -11.55 -0.45 -21.07
N ASP A 141 -12.83 -0.07 -21.03
CA ASP A 141 -13.31 1.15 -21.66
C ASP A 141 -12.76 2.41 -20.97
N GLU A 142 -12.71 2.41 -19.64
CA GLU A 142 -12.11 3.48 -18.84
C GLU A 142 -10.60 3.59 -19.10
N PHE A 143 -9.91 2.45 -19.19
CA PHE A 143 -8.50 2.39 -19.60
C PHE A 143 -8.28 3.07 -20.96
N ILE A 144 -9.08 2.69 -21.97
CA ILE A 144 -8.97 3.24 -23.34
C ILE A 144 -9.27 4.74 -23.34
N ASN A 145 -10.30 5.18 -22.63
CA ASN A 145 -10.66 6.60 -22.54
C ASN A 145 -9.56 7.41 -21.86
N THR A 146 -8.99 6.89 -20.78
CA THR A 146 -7.86 7.51 -20.08
C THR A 146 -6.67 7.66 -21.03
N VAL A 147 -6.26 6.60 -21.73
CA VAL A 147 -5.16 6.62 -22.71
C VAL A 147 -5.39 7.67 -23.80
N LYS A 148 -6.60 7.74 -24.36
CA LYS A 148 -6.93 8.69 -25.43
C LYS A 148 -6.81 10.16 -25.00
N ASN A 149 -7.05 10.47 -23.72
CA ASN A 149 -7.10 11.83 -23.20
C ASN A 149 -5.73 12.40 -22.74
N ILE A 150 -4.66 11.60 -22.75
CA ILE A 150 -3.34 12.03 -22.26
C ILE A 150 -2.75 13.13 -23.15
N SER A 151 -2.09 14.14 -22.57
CA SER A 151 -1.29 15.09 -23.33
C SER A 151 0.19 14.96 -22.97
N ALA A 152 1.08 15.06 -23.96
CA ALA A 152 2.52 14.99 -23.72
C ALA A 152 3.01 16.33 -23.14
N ARG A 153 3.42 16.35 -21.87
CA ARG A 153 3.96 17.54 -21.18
C ARG A 153 4.65 17.13 -19.88
N GLY A 154 5.58 17.95 -19.38
CA GLY A 154 6.22 17.72 -18.08
C GLY A 154 7.41 16.75 -18.15
N GLY A 155 7.86 16.29 -16.98
CA GLY A 155 9.03 15.42 -16.83
C GLY A 155 8.76 13.92 -16.96
N THR A 156 9.80 13.12 -16.72
CA THR A 156 9.77 11.64 -16.80
C THR A 156 10.11 11.02 -15.43
N PRO A 157 9.22 11.09 -14.43
CA PRO A 157 9.45 10.54 -13.09
C PRO A 157 9.28 9.01 -13.05
N LEU A 158 10.13 8.28 -13.77
CA LEU A 158 9.99 6.84 -13.99
C LEU A 158 10.04 6.03 -12.68
N ALA A 159 10.92 6.40 -11.75
CA ALA A 159 11.02 5.73 -10.44
C ALA A 159 9.69 5.82 -9.65
N SER A 160 9.06 7.00 -9.62
CA SER A 160 7.76 7.20 -8.97
C SER A 160 6.64 6.44 -9.68
N ALA A 161 6.70 6.32 -11.01
CA ALA A 161 5.72 5.58 -11.79
C ALA A 161 5.76 4.07 -11.44
N PHE A 162 6.97 3.50 -11.34
CA PHE A 162 7.15 2.12 -10.90
C PHE A 162 6.74 1.91 -9.44
N GLY A 163 7.01 2.86 -8.54
CA GLY A 163 6.54 2.79 -7.16
C GLY A 163 5.02 2.70 -7.07
N LYS A 164 4.30 3.56 -7.81
CA LYS A 164 2.83 3.52 -7.90
C LYS A 164 2.30 2.20 -8.48
N ALA A 165 2.94 1.71 -9.55
CA ALA A 165 2.57 0.43 -10.14
C ALA A 165 2.79 -0.73 -9.16
N TYR A 166 3.88 -0.72 -8.41
CA TYR A 166 4.16 -1.73 -7.39
C TYR A 166 3.11 -1.71 -6.29
N GLU A 167 2.81 -0.54 -5.73
CA GLU A 167 1.77 -0.36 -4.71
C GLU A 167 0.38 -0.84 -5.17
N ASP A 168 0.04 -0.62 -6.45
CA ASP A 168 -1.24 -1.07 -7.01
C ASP A 168 -1.25 -2.59 -7.24
N PHE A 169 -0.09 -3.16 -7.59
CA PHE A 169 0.06 -4.60 -7.82
C PHE A 169 0.01 -5.43 -6.53
N THR A 170 0.48 -4.88 -5.40
CA THR A 170 0.53 -5.60 -4.10
C THR A 170 -0.71 -5.40 -3.22
N LYS A 171 -1.67 -4.56 -3.62
CA LYS A 171 -2.96 -4.40 -2.91
C LYS A 171 -4.02 -5.46 -3.29
N GLN A 172 -3.67 -6.42 -4.15
CA GLN A 172 -4.55 -7.49 -4.63
C GLN A 172 -4.87 -8.49 -3.52
#